data_AF-A0A3R8RXY5-F1
#
_entry.id   AF-A0A3R8RXY5-F1
#
_cell.length_a   1.000
_cell.length_b   1.000
_cell.length_c   1.000
_cell.angle_alpha   90.00
_cell.angle_beta   90.00
_cell.angle_gamma   90.00
#
_symmetry.space_group_name_H-M   'P 1'
#
loop_
_entity.id
_entity.type
_entity.pdbx_description
1 polymer ?
#
loop_
_entity_poly.entity_id
_entity_poly.type
_entity_poly.pdbx_seq_one_letter_code
_entity_poly.pdbx_strand_id
1 'polypeptide(L)'
;MTTTQVAAIETADIKALSTAAVRGLGTDAIVALTTEQAAALSTAQVAALSTAQVAALETADLAALGTAQIRAMSTAQIQSLTTSQVVALETAQVAALSTAQAAALTTVQVPSVETADVVALTSAQLAALSSTQTAVLTTAQVAAIESAD
;
A
#
# COMPACT_ATOMS: atom_id res chain seq x y z
N MET A 1 5.81 22.83 9.44
CA MET A 1 4.48 23.10 8.86
C MET A 1 3.44 22.57 9.82
N THR A 2 2.31 23.26 9.99
CA THR A 2 1.18 22.77 10.80
C THR A 2 0.30 21.84 9.97
N THR A 3 -0.51 20.99 10.62
CA THR A 3 -1.44 20.06 9.93
C THR A 3 -2.49 20.81 9.11
N THR A 4 -3.00 21.95 9.60
CA THR A 4 -3.89 22.83 8.83
C THR A 4 -3.23 23.38 7.56
N GLN A 5 -1.94 23.75 7.64
CA GLN A 5 -1.22 24.23 6.47
C GLN A 5 -1.02 23.13 5.43
N VAL A 6 -0.85 21.87 5.85
CA VAL A 6 -0.74 20.74 4.92
C VAL A 6 -2.06 20.49 4.20
N ALA A 7 -3.17 20.44 4.93
CA ALA A 7 -4.50 20.25 4.35
C ALA A 7 -4.92 21.39 3.38
N ALA A 8 -4.30 22.58 3.50
CA ALA A 8 -4.55 23.71 2.62
C ALA A 8 -3.72 23.71 1.31
N ILE A 9 -2.77 22.77 1.13
CA ILE A 9 -1.94 22.69 -0.08
C ILE A 9 -2.80 22.23 -1.26
N GLU A 10 -2.69 22.87 -2.42
CA GLU A 10 -3.41 22.43 -3.61
C GLU A 10 -2.83 21.11 -4.14
N THR A 11 -3.64 20.26 -4.77
CA THR A 11 -3.16 18.97 -5.31
C THR A 11 -2.09 19.14 -6.40
N ALA A 12 -2.12 20.27 -7.12
CA ALA A 12 -1.07 20.66 -8.07
C ALA A 12 0.27 20.93 -7.37
N ASP A 13 0.23 21.61 -6.22
CA ASP A 13 1.42 21.88 -5.41
C ASP A 13 1.97 20.61 -4.78
N ILE A 14 1.10 19.70 -4.32
CA ILE A 14 1.51 18.37 -3.85
C ILE A 14 2.30 17.64 -4.94
N LYS A 15 1.81 17.62 -6.18
CA LYS A 15 2.53 17.02 -7.32
C LYS A 15 3.86 17.70 -7.63
N ALA A 16 3.96 19.00 -7.37
CA ALA A 16 5.17 19.78 -7.63
C ALA A 16 6.27 19.58 -6.55
N LEU A 17 5.94 19.04 -5.38
CA LEU A 17 6.93 18.77 -4.33
C LEU A 17 8.01 17.79 -4.83
N SER A 18 9.27 18.11 -4.57
CA SER A 18 10.36 17.17 -4.85
C SER A 18 10.26 15.93 -3.96
N THR A 19 10.78 14.80 -4.43
CA THR A 19 10.86 13.56 -3.63
C THR A 19 11.64 13.76 -2.32
N ALA A 20 12.65 14.62 -2.33
CA ALA A 20 13.38 15.01 -1.12
C ALA A 20 12.52 15.80 -0.13
N ALA A 21 11.68 16.72 -0.62
CA ALA A 21 10.74 17.47 0.22
C ALA A 21 9.69 16.53 0.83
N VAL A 22 9.11 15.64 0.02
CA VAL A 22 8.14 14.62 0.48
C VAL A 22 8.77 13.72 1.55
N ARG A 23 10.00 13.23 1.33
CA ARG A 23 10.73 12.43 2.31
C ARG A 23 11.08 13.20 3.59
N GLY A 24 11.17 14.52 3.52
CA GLY A 24 11.40 15.40 4.67
C GLY A 24 10.14 15.71 5.51
N LEU A 25 8.94 15.32 5.05
CA LEU A 25 7.70 15.51 5.82
C LEU A 25 7.70 14.61 7.06
N GLY A 26 7.31 15.16 8.22
CA GLY A 26 7.02 14.33 9.40
C GLY A 26 5.76 13.46 9.19
N THR A 27 5.60 12.41 9.99
CA THR A 27 4.40 11.56 9.95
C THR A 27 3.11 12.34 10.24
N ASP A 28 3.16 13.34 11.12
CA ASP A 28 2.00 14.20 11.40
C ASP A 28 1.56 15.00 10.17
N ALA A 29 2.49 15.35 9.27
CA ALA A 29 2.16 15.99 8.00
C ALA A 29 1.57 14.98 7.00
N ILE A 30 2.01 13.72 7.03
CA ILE A 30 1.42 12.66 6.20
C ILE A 30 -0.01 12.38 6.63
N VAL A 31 -0.27 12.25 7.93
CA VAL A 31 -1.62 12.10 8.50
C VAL A 31 -2.52 13.30 8.20
N ALA A 32 -1.93 14.49 8.03
CA ALA A 32 -2.68 15.71 7.73
C ALA A 32 -2.98 15.91 6.24
N LEU A 33 -2.52 15.03 5.36
CA LEU A 33 -2.92 15.06 3.96
C LEU A 33 -4.42 14.79 3.87
N THR A 34 -5.08 15.46 2.94
CA THR A 34 -6.41 15.02 2.53
C THR A 34 -6.28 13.83 1.60
N THR A 35 -7.33 13.01 1.52
CA THR A 35 -7.38 11.87 0.59
C THR A 35 -7.19 12.29 -0.86
N GLU A 36 -7.65 13.48 -1.25
CA GLU A 36 -7.43 14.02 -2.60
C GLU A 36 -5.95 14.39 -2.83
N GLN A 37 -5.27 14.93 -1.81
CA GLN A 37 -3.84 15.22 -1.86
C GLN A 37 -3.01 13.92 -1.90
N ALA A 38 -3.40 12.90 -1.13
CA ALA A 38 -2.75 11.59 -1.18
C ALA A 38 -2.88 10.95 -2.56
N ALA A 39 -4.09 10.94 -3.15
CA ALA A 39 -4.33 10.47 -4.51
C ALA A 39 -3.54 11.26 -5.57
N ALA A 40 -3.25 12.53 -5.30
CA ALA A 40 -2.46 13.38 -6.17
C ALA A 40 -0.96 13.05 -6.18
N LEU A 41 -0.43 12.31 -5.19
CA LEU A 41 0.98 11.94 -5.16
C LEU A 41 1.39 11.18 -6.43
N SER A 42 2.51 11.59 -7.01
CA SER A 42 3.14 10.88 -8.11
C SER A 42 3.79 9.58 -7.65
N THR A 43 4.01 8.65 -8.58
CA THR A 43 4.71 7.38 -8.31
C THR A 43 6.11 7.60 -7.74
N ALA A 44 6.83 8.62 -8.20
CA ALA A 44 8.15 8.97 -7.69
C ALA A 44 8.11 9.48 -6.24
N GLN A 45 7.07 10.24 -5.87
CA GLN A 45 6.88 10.72 -4.50
C GLN A 45 6.49 9.57 -3.56
N VAL A 46 5.59 8.69 -4.00
CA VAL A 46 5.20 7.49 -3.24
C VAL A 46 6.41 6.58 -3.00
N ALA A 47 7.23 6.33 -4.03
CA ALA A 47 8.46 5.55 -3.90
C ALA A 47 9.50 6.20 -2.95
N ALA A 48 9.42 7.51 -2.75
CA ALA A 48 10.35 8.26 -1.88
C ALA A 48 9.93 8.29 -0.40
N LEU A 49 8.68 7.96 -0.08
CA LEU A 49 8.20 7.89 1.30
C LEU A 49 9.04 6.91 2.12
N SER A 50 9.37 7.27 3.35
CA SER A 50 9.93 6.32 4.32
C SER A 50 8.89 5.31 4.77
N THR A 51 9.32 4.19 5.33
CA THR A 51 8.43 3.18 5.93
C THR A 51 7.59 3.76 7.08
N ALA A 52 8.14 4.69 7.86
CA ALA A 52 7.39 5.38 8.91
C ALA A 52 6.29 6.28 8.35
N GLN A 53 6.55 6.98 7.24
CA GLN A 53 5.54 7.78 6.55
C GLN A 53 4.46 6.89 5.92
N VAL A 54 4.82 5.75 5.32
CA VAL A 54 3.86 4.79 4.77
C VAL A 54 2.98 4.20 5.87
N ALA A 55 3.55 3.79 7.00
CA ALA A 55 2.79 3.29 8.14
C ALA A 55 1.87 4.36 8.78
N ALA A 56 2.14 5.65 8.54
CA ALA A 56 1.33 6.77 8.99
C ALA A 56 0.21 7.18 8.01
N LEU A 57 0.19 6.66 6.78
CA LEU A 57 -0.91 6.93 5.84
C LEU A 57 -2.23 6.43 6.41
N GLU A 58 -3.27 7.24 6.36
CA GLU A 58 -4.60 6.80 6.76
C GLU A 58 -5.14 5.77 5.75
N THR A 59 -5.99 4.86 6.22
CA THR A 59 -6.55 3.81 5.35
C THR A 59 -7.30 4.36 4.13
N ALA A 60 -8.00 5.50 4.28
CA ALA A 60 -8.70 6.18 3.19
C ALA A 60 -7.72 6.75 2.14
N ASP A 61 -6.60 7.31 2.59
CA ASP A 61 -5.57 7.86 1.71
C ASP A 61 -4.88 6.77 0.89
N LEU A 62 -4.61 5.63 1.53
CA LEU A 62 -4.03 4.46 0.87
C LEU A 62 -5.00 3.88 -0.16
N ALA A 63 -6.29 3.74 0.17
CA ALA A 63 -7.32 3.29 -0.75
C ALA A 63 -7.47 4.22 -1.96
N ALA A 64 -7.26 5.53 -1.78
CA ALA A 64 -7.33 6.50 -2.87
C ALA A 64 -6.10 6.53 -3.80
N LEU A 65 -5.01 5.83 -3.46
CA LEU A 65 -3.86 5.72 -4.35
C LEU A 65 -4.22 4.88 -5.59
N GLY A 66 -3.73 5.29 -6.76
CA GLY A 66 -3.87 4.47 -7.96
C GLY A 66 -2.99 3.22 -7.92
N THR A 67 -3.33 2.24 -8.76
CA THR A 67 -2.55 1.00 -8.91
C THR A 67 -1.09 1.25 -9.34
N ALA A 68 -0.83 2.33 -10.07
CA ALA A 68 0.52 2.75 -10.45
C ALA A 68 1.33 3.23 -9.24
N GLN A 69 0.72 3.97 -8.31
CA GLN A 69 1.34 4.40 -7.05
C GLN A 69 1.65 3.19 -6.16
N ILE A 70 0.70 2.26 -6.00
CA ILE A 70 0.91 1.03 -5.23
C ILE A 70 2.06 0.20 -5.81
N ARG A 71 2.10 0.01 -7.13
CA ARG A 71 3.20 -0.68 -7.81
C ARG A 71 4.55 0.04 -7.68
N ALA A 72 4.56 1.36 -7.44
CA ALA A 72 5.79 2.13 -7.24
C ALA A 72 6.38 1.96 -5.83
N MET A 73 5.63 1.40 -4.88
CA MET A 73 6.12 1.15 -3.53
C MET A 73 7.24 0.10 -3.54
N SER A 74 8.31 0.34 -2.79
CA SER A 74 9.33 -0.66 -2.51
C SER A 74 8.79 -1.78 -1.63
N THR A 75 9.46 -2.94 -1.66
CA THR A 75 9.14 -4.08 -0.79
C THR A 75 9.24 -3.73 0.70
N ALA A 76 10.17 -2.85 1.09
CA ALA A 76 10.27 -2.36 2.46
C ALA A 76 9.05 -1.51 2.88
N GLN A 77 8.50 -0.70 1.98
CA GLN A 77 7.27 0.05 2.23
C GLN A 77 6.05 -0.89 2.34
N ILE A 78 5.95 -1.91 1.48
CA ILE A 78 4.91 -2.94 1.60
C ILE A 78 4.99 -3.65 2.95
N GLN A 79 6.19 -4.03 3.40
CA GLN A 79 6.41 -4.64 4.72
C GLN A 79 6.02 -3.73 5.89
N SER A 80 6.06 -2.41 5.72
CA SER A 80 5.68 -1.44 6.74
C SER A 80 4.19 -1.17 6.84
N LEU A 81 3.37 -1.65 5.90
CA LEU A 81 1.92 -1.52 5.98
C LEU A 81 1.40 -2.22 7.24
N THR A 82 0.50 -1.57 7.96
CA THR A 82 -0.24 -2.22 9.03
C THR A 82 -1.26 -3.21 8.46
N THR A 83 -1.78 -4.12 9.28
CA THR A 83 -2.85 -5.04 8.86
C THR A 83 -4.12 -4.28 8.45
N SER A 84 -4.47 -3.20 9.15
CA SER A 84 -5.59 -2.32 8.77
C SER A 84 -5.37 -1.64 7.42
N GLN A 85 -4.15 -1.24 7.11
CA GLN A 85 -3.80 -0.69 5.79
C GLN A 85 -3.85 -1.76 4.70
N VAL A 86 -3.44 -3.00 4.98
CA VAL A 86 -3.57 -4.12 4.02
C VAL A 86 -5.04 -4.41 3.70
N VAL A 87 -5.91 -4.43 4.72
CA VAL A 87 -7.37 -4.58 4.54
C VAL A 87 -7.97 -3.41 3.76
N ALA A 88 -7.39 -2.21 3.86
CA ALA A 88 -7.88 -1.03 3.16
C ALA A 88 -7.48 -0.96 1.69
N LEU A 89 -6.59 -1.86 1.22
CA LEU A 89 -6.25 -1.92 -0.19
C LEU A 89 -7.47 -2.39 -0.98
N GLU A 90 -7.75 -1.73 -2.09
CA GLU A 90 -8.77 -2.20 -3.03
C GLU A 90 -8.25 -3.42 -3.80
N THR A 91 -9.16 -4.30 -4.20
CA THR A 91 -8.84 -5.50 -4.98
C THR A 91 -8.01 -5.22 -6.24
N ALA A 92 -8.27 -4.10 -6.92
CA ALA A 92 -7.48 -3.68 -8.08
C ALA A 92 -6.04 -3.28 -7.72
N GLN A 93 -5.81 -2.73 -6.53
CA GLN A 93 -4.49 -2.41 -6.02
C GLN A 93 -3.70 -3.67 -5.66
N VAL A 94 -4.36 -4.64 -5.00
CA VAL A 94 -3.74 -5.94 -4.67
C VAL A 94 -3.36 -6.71 -5.94
N ALA A 95 -4.27 -6.75 -6.93
CA ALA A 95 -3.99 -7.36 -8.22
C ALA A 95 -2.81 -6.70 -8.96
N ALA A 96 -2.57 -5.41 -8.74
CA ALA A 96 -1.50 -4.65 -9.39
C ALA A 96 -0.11 -4.78 -8.74
N LEU A 97 0.00 -5.48 -7.61
CA LEU A 97 1.29 -5.74 -6.96
C LEU A 97 2.22 -6.51 -7.90
N SER A 98 3.51 -6.20 -7.89
CA SER A 98 4.50 -7.08 -8.52
C SER A 98 4.66 -8.37 -7.72
N THR A 99 5.22 -9.41 -8.33
CA THR A 99 5.57 -10.66 -7.64
C THR A 99 6.52 -10.43 -6.46
N ALA A 100 7.46 -9.48 -6.60
CA ALA A 100 8.36 -9.09 -5.52
C ALA A 100 7.64 -8.41 -4.35
N GLN A 101 6.62 -7.58 -4.63
CA GLN A 101 5.81 -6.93 -3.59
C GLN A 101 4.89 -7.93 -2.89
N ALA A 102 4.25 -8.83 -3.64
CA ALA A 102 3.45 -9.92 -3.06
C ALA A 102 4.31 -10.81 -2.14
N ALA A 103 5.51 -11.21 -2.61
CA ALA A 103 6.47 -11.97 -1.83
C ALA A 103 7.03 -11.18 -0.62
N ALA A 104 6.90 -9.85 -0.59
CA ALA A 104 7.36 -9.03 0.52
C ALA A 104 6.35 -8.95 1.67
N LEU A 105 5.08 -9.34 1.49
CA LEU A 105 4.08 -9.34 2.56
C LEU A 105 4.56 -10.15 3.76
N THR A 106 4.46 -9.61 4.96
CA THR A 106 4.89 -10.31 6.17
C THR A 106 3.89 -11.38 6.57
N THR A 107 4.31 -12.31 7.42
CA THR A 107 3.41 -13.33 7.99
C THR A 107 2.32 -12.75 8.88
N VAL A 108 2.45 -11.50 9.32
CA VAL A 108 1.41 -10.76 10.06
C VAL A 108 0.39 -10.15 9.10
N GLN A 109 0.81 -9.75 7.90
CA GLN A 109 -0.04 -9.13 6.89
C GLN A 109 -0.83 -10.15 6.07
N VAL A 110 -0.21 -11.29 5.71
CA VAL A 110 -0.84 -12.31 4.84
C VAL A 110 -2.23 -12.75 5.33
N PRO A 111 -2.48 -13.05 6.62
CA PRO A 111 -3.82 -13.41 7.09
C PRO A 111 -4.86 -12.29 6.98
N SER A 112 -4.42 -11.04 6.79
CA SER A 112 -5.30 -9.86 6.69
C SER A 112 -5.71 -9.55 5.26
N VAL A 113 -5.14 -10.22 4.24
CA VAL A 113 -5.57 -10.07 2.84
C VAL A 113 -6.95 -10.68 2.69
N GLU A 114 -7.93 -9.89 2.25
CA GLU A 114 -9.31 -10.36 2.13
C GLU A 114 -9.44 -11.45 1.07
N THR A 115 -10.41 -12.36 1.21
CA THR A 115 -10.56 -13.47 0.26
C THR A 115 -10.87 -12.99 -1.16
N ALA A 116 -11.55 -11.85 -1.30
CA ALA A 116 -11.78 -11.21 -2.61
C ALA A 116 -10.47 -10.79 -3.28
N ASP A 117 -9.52 -10.28 -2.49
CA ASP A 117 -8.21 -9.86 -2.98
C ASP A 117 -7.31 -11.05 -3.31
N VAL A 118 -7.41 -12.13 -2.53
CA VAL A 118 -6.71 -13.39 -2.83
C VAL A 118 -7.14 -13.95 -4.18
N VAL A 119 -8.44 -13.89 -4.51
CA VAL A 119 -8.96 -14.32 -5.82
C VAL A 119 -8.44 -13.44 -6.96
N ALA A 120 -8.14 -12.17 -6.70
CA ALA A 120 -7.61 -11.26 -7.69
C ALA A 120 -6.09 -11.39 -7.92
N LEU A 121 -5.39 -12.17 -7.09
CA LEU A 121 -3.98 -12.49 -7.31
C LEU A 121 -3.82 -13.39 -8.54
N THR A 122 -2.85 -13.03 -9.38
CA THR A 122 -2.37 -13.86 -10.48
C THR A 122 -1.64 -15.10 -9.95
N SER A 123 -1.62 -16.16 -10.76
CA SER A 123 -0.84 -17.37 -10.44
C SER A 123 0.65 -17.08 -10.22
N ALA A 124 1.20 -16.06 -10.90
CA ALA A 124 2.59 -15.64 -10.71
C ALA A 124 2.85 -14.97 -9.34
N GLN A 125 1.89 -14.18 -8.82
CA GLN A 125 1.98 -13.60 -7.48
C GLN A 125 1.83 -14.69 -6.40
N LEU A 126 0.88 -15.62 -6.58
CA LEU A 126 0.71 -16.77 -5.67
C LEU A 126 1.97 -17.66 -5.64
N ALA A 127 2.56 -17.94 -6.80
CA ALA A 127 3.79 -18.72 -6.91
C ALA A 127 5.03 -18.03 -6.31
N ALA A 128 4.98 -16.70 -6.12
CA ALA A 128 6.07 -15.93 -5.53
C ALA A 128 6.05 -15.95 -3.98
N LEU A 129 4.97 -16.44 -3.36
CA LEU A 129 4.88 -16.55 -1.90
C LEU A 129 5.92 -17.56 -1.37
N SER A 130 6.59 -17.18 -0.29
CA SER A 130 7.50 -18.04 0.45
C SER A 130 6.74 -19.10 1.25
N SER A 131 7.42 -20.20 1.60
CA SER A 131 6.84 -21.25 2.44
C SER A 131 6.34 -20.74 3.80
N THR A 132 7.00 -19.74 4.37
CA THR A 132 6.57 -19.10 5.63
C THR A 132 5.28 -18.31 5.46
N GLN A 133 5.08 -17.64 4.33
CA GLN A 133 3.82 -16.93 4.03
C GLN A 133 2.68 -17.92 3.76
N THR A 134 2.94 -18.98 2.98
CA THR A 134 1.94 -20.04 2.73
C THR A 134 1.51 -20.73 4.02
N ALA A 135 2.41 -20.91 4.99
CA ALA A 135 2.12 -21.54 6.27
C ALA A 135 1.16 -20.73 7.17
N VAL A 136 0.96 -19.44 6.91
CA VAL A 136 0.04 -18.59 7.69
C VAL A 136 -1.25 -18.24 6.95
N LEU A 137 -1.47 -18.79 5.77
CA LEU A 137 -2.75 -18.62 5.07
C LEU A 137 -3.90 -19.16 5.92
N THR A 138 -4.99 -18.42 5.96
CA THR A 138 -6.22 -18.88 6.63
C THR A 138 -6.92 -19.96 5.79
N THR A 139 -7.76 -20.77 6.42
CA THR A 139 -8.57 -21.76 5.71
C THR A 139 -9.50 -21.12 4.66
N ALA A 140 -9.98 -19.90 4.93
CA ALA A 140 -10.80 -19.16 3.99
C ALA A 140 -10.01 -18.71 2.75
N GLN A 141 -8.76 -18.28 2.92
CA GLN A 141 -7.89 -17.90 1.81
C GLN A 141 -7.49 -19.10 0.96
N VAL A 142 -7.21 -20.26 1.58
CA VAL A 142 -6.93 -21.50 0.83
C VAL A 142 -8.14 -21.92 0.00
N ALA A 143 -9.35 -21.92 0.59
CA ALA A 143 -10.58 -22.23 -0.13
C ALA A 143 -10.86 -21.24 -1.28
N ALA A 144 -10.53 -19.97 -1.10
CA ALA A 144 -10.66 -18.95 -2.14
C ALA A 144 -9.73 -19.23 -3.33
N ILE A 145 -8.49 -19.66 -3.09
CA ILE A 145 -7.54 -20.07 -4.14
C ILE A 145 -8.08 -21.28 -4.91
N GLU A 146 -8.56 -22.32 -4.21
CA GLU A 146 -9.12 -23.52 -4.84
C GLU A 146 -10.34 -23.23 -5.71
N SER A 147 -11.11 -22.18 -5.40
CA SER A 147 -12.28 -21.81 -6.19
C SER A 147 -11.95 -21.03 -7.47
N ALA A 148 -10.73 -20.52 -7.61
CA ALA A 148 -10.30 -19.66 -8.70
C ALA A 148 -9.50 -20.39 -9.81
N ASP A 149 -9.03 -21.62 -9.55
CA ASP A 149 -8.27 -22.49 -10.46
C ASP A 149 -9.13 -23.67 -10.96
#